data_AF-A0A4D7Z0R6-F1
#
_entry.id   AF-A0A4D7Z0R6-F1
#
_cell.length_a   1.000
_cell.length_b   1.000
_cell.length_c   1.000
_cell.angle_alpha   90.00
_cell.angle_beta   90.00
_cell.angle_gamma   90.00
#
_symmetry.space_group_name_H-M   'P 1'
#
loop_
_entity.id
_entity.type
_entity.pdbx_description
1 polymer ?
#
loop_
_entity_poly.entity_id
_entity_poly.type
_entity_poly.pdbx_seq_one_letter_code
_entity_poly.pdbx_strand_id
1 'polypeptide(L)' 'MEEAVSAADANRRFSIILRGVRDGNTYVVTSHGKPVARILPAESHEETTSGAHSALLSRLAKQPVVNTGRWLRDELYED' A
#
# COMPACT_ATOMS: atom_id res chain seq x y z
N MET A 1 -9.17 2.89 -11.39
CA MET A 1 -8.51 3.83 -12.30
C MET A 1 -8.10 5.03 -11.47
N GLU A 2 -6.85 5.49 -11.56
CA GLU A 2 -6.36 6.61 -10.74
C GLU A 2 -6.59 7.92 -11.49
N GLU A 3 -7.34 8.86 -10.89
CA GLU A 3 -7.63 10.15 -11.50
C GLU A 3 -6.66 11.22 -10.98
N ALA A 4 -5.93 11.88 -11.89
CA ALA A 4 -5.01 12.95 -11.52
C ALA A 4 -5.76 14.27 -11.33
N VAL A 5 -5.57 14.91 -10.19
CA VAL A 5 -6.18 16.20 -9.84
C VAL A 5 -5.08 17.19 -9.47
N SER A 6 -5.26 18.48 -9.79
CA SER A 6 -4.34 19.50 -9.28
C SER A 6 -4.59 19.74 -7.78
N ALA A 7 -3.58 20.19 -7.03
CA ALA A 7 -3.72 20.55 -5.62
C ALA A 7 -4.76 21.67 -5.42
N ALA A 8 -4.88 22.59 -6.38
CA ALA A 8 -5.87 23.66 -6.35
C ALA A 8 -7.29 23.10 -6.53
N ASP A 9 -7.49 22.19 -7.48
CA ASP A 9 -8.80 21.57 -7.73
C ASP A 9 -9.21 20.63 -6.59
N ALA A 10 -8.23 19.92 -6.02
CA ALA A 10 -8.44 19.07 -4.85
C ALA A 10 -9.03 19.88 -3.69
N ASN A 11 -8.47 21.05 -3.41
CA ASN A 11 -8.96 21.91 -2.32
C ASN A 11 -10.35 22.50 -2.62
N ARG A 12 -10.60 22.88 -3.88
CA ARG A 12 -11.89 23.45 -4.32
C ARG A 12 -13.04 22.46 -4.32
N ARG A 13 -12.76 21.18 -4.59
CA ARG A 13 -13.77 20.11 -4.75
C ARG A 13 -13.60 18.99 -3.73
N PHE A 14 -12.98 19.28 -2.58
CA PHE A 14 -12.56 18.27 -1.61
C PHE A 14 -13.71 17.36 -1.18
N SER A 15 -14.88 17.91 -0.87
CA SER A 15 -16.06 17.14 -0.45
C SER A 15 -16.66 16.26 -1.57
N ILE A 16 -16.43 16.58 -2.85
CA ILE A 16 -16.85 15.74 -3.97
C ILE A 16 -15.85 14.58 -4.12
N ILE A 17 -14.56 14.89 -4.05
CA ILE A 17 -13.48 13.89 -4.12
C ILE A 17 -13.65 12.85 -3.01
N LEU A 18 -13.88 13.28 -1.76
CA LEU A 18 -14.10 12.33 -0.65
C LEU A 18 -15.33 11.42 -0.85
N ARG A 19 -16.39 11.91 -1.50
CA ARG A 19 -17.53 11.04 -1.88
C ARG A 19 -17.11 10.00 -2.91
N GLY A 20 -16.41 10.41 -3.97
CA GLY A 20 -15.89 9.47 -4.96
C GLY A 20 -14.91 8.46 -4.34
N VAL A 21 -14.09 8.88 -3.38
CA VAL A 21 -13.20 7.99 -2.61
C VAL A 21 -13.99 6.98 -1.80
N ARG A 22 -15.08 7.39 -1.15
CA ARG A 22 -15.97 6.47 -0.43
C ARG A 22 -16.63 5.46 -1.37
N ASP A 23 -16.88 5.82 -2.62
CA ASP A 23 -17.40 4.92 -3.66
C ASP A 23 -16.30 4.03 -4.28
N GLY A 24 -15.06 4.09 -3.78
CA GLY A 24 -13.93 3.24 -4.19
C GLY A 24 -12.95 3.88 -5.18
N ASN A 25 -13.13 5.15 -5.55
CA ASN A 25 -12.20 5.82 -6.47
C ASN A 25 -10.89 6.24 -5.77
N THR A 26 -9.83 6.34 -6.57
CA THR A 26 -8.51 6.79 -6.12
C THR A 26 -8.09 8.03 -6.89
N TYR A 27 -7.58 9.03 -6.18
CA TYR A 27 -7.16 10.29 -6.78
C TYR A 27 -5.68 10.56 -6.49
N VAL A 28 -4.92 10.94 -7.51
CA VAL A 28 -3.52 11.40 -7.40
C VAL A 28 -3.53 12.91 -7.40
N VAL A 29 -3.11 13.52 -6.29
CA VAL A 29 -2.98 14.98 -6.18
C VAL A 29 -1.63 15.38 -6.74
N THR A 30 -1.64 16.35 -7.66
CA THR A 30 -0.46 16.88 -8.33
C THR A 30 -0.24 18.35 -8.00
N SER A 31 1.01 18.76 -7.84
CA SER A 31 1.42 20.16 -7.76
C SER A 31 2.34 20.46 -8.92
N HIS A 32 2.01 21.44 -9.75
CA HIS A 32 2.79 21.79 -10.95
C HIS A 32 3.06 20.56 -11.85
N GLY A 33 2.06 19.66 -11.98
CA GLY A 33 2.16 18.44 -12.77
C GLY A 33 2.92 17.28 -12.11
N LYS A 34 3.51 17.48 -10.93
CA LYS A 34 4.20 16.42 -10.17
C LYS A 34 3.28 15.81 -9.11
N PRO A 35 3.17 14.48 -9.02
CA PRO A 35 2.43 13.83 -7.93
C PRO A 35 3.00 14.21 -6.55
N VAL A 36 2.12 14.60 -5.62
CA VAL A 36 2.49 15.00 -4.25
C VAL A 36 1.75 14.21 -3.17
N ALA A 37 0.55 13.69 -3.47
CA ALA A 37 -0.22 12.88 -2.54
C ALA A 37 -1.19 11.95 -3.29
N ARG A 38 -1.75 10.97 -2.58
CA ARG A 38 -2.87 10.14 -3.04
C ARG A 38 -3.99 10.16 -2.01
N ILE A 39 -5.23 10.23 -2.47
CA ILE A 39 -6.42 10.13 -1.62
C ILE A 39 -7.08 8.79 -1.95
N LEU A 40 -7.17 7.93 -0.94
CA LEU A 40 -7.54 6.52 -1.05
C LEU A 40 -8.68 6.20 -0.08
N PRO A 41 -9.53 5.20 -0.39
CA PRO A 41 -10.54 4.74 0.56
C PRO A 41 -9.86 4.15 1.80
N ALA A 42 -10.30 4.54 2.99
CA ALA A 42 -9.68 4.11 4.25
C ALA A 42 -9.72 2.58 4.44
N GLU A 43 -10.80 1.93 4.03
CA GLU A 43 -11.01 0.48 4.19
C GLU A 43 -10.33 -0.37 3.09
N SER A 44 -9.88 0.25 1.98
CA SER A 44 -9.31 -0.48 0.83
C SER A 44 -7.86 -0.97 1.04
N HIS A 45 -7.16 -0.45 2.04
CA HIS A 45 -5.76 -0.81 2.32
C HIS A 45 -5.60 -2.14 3.07
N GLU A 46 -6.66 -2.63 3.75
CA GLU A 46 -6.62 -3.91 4.44
C GLU A 46 -6.55 -5.07 3.45
N GLU A 47 -7.25 -4.99 2.31
CA GLU A 47 -7.29 -6.07 1.32
C GLU A 47 -5.93 -6.31 0.64
N THR A 48 -5.18 -5.25 0.32
CA THR A 48 -3.86 -5.38 -0.33
C THR A 48 -2.80 -5.92 0.64
N THR A 49 -2.83 -5.47 1.89
CA THR A 49 -1.89 -5.94 2.93
C THR A 49 -2.20 -7.39 3.32
N SER A 50 -3.48 -7.75 3.42
CA SER A 50 -3.94 -9.12 3.70
C SER A 50 -3.60 -10.08 2.55
N GLY A 51 -3.74 -9.65 1.30
CA GLY A 51 -3.39 -10.46 0.12
C GLY A 51 -1.90 -10.79 0.04
N ALA A 52 -1.02 -9.82 0.26
CA ALA A 52 0.43 -10.03 0.24
C ALA A 52 0.89 -10.96 1.39
N HIS A 53 0.34 -10.77 2.59
CA HIS A 53 0.63 -11.61 3.74
C HIS A 53 0.16 -13.05 3.53
N SER A 54 -1.07 -13.24 3.03
CA SER A 54 -1.61 -14.56 2.70
C SER A 54 -0.81 -15.26 1.60
N ALA A 55 -0.38 -14.54 0.57
CA ALA A 55 0.45 -15.07 -0.51
C ALA A 55 1.84 -15.50 0.01
N LEU A 56 2.46 -14.71 0.90
CA LEU A 56 3.73 -15.06 1.53
C LEU A 56 3.60 -16.33 2.37
N LEU A 57 2.59 -16.41 3.25
CA LEU A 57 2.37 -17.59 4.10
C LEU A 57 2.07 -18.83 3.26
N SER A 58 1.26 -18.70 2.20
CA SER A 58 0.96 -19.79 1.27
C SER A 58 2.21 -20.30 0.53
N ARG A 59 3.16 -19.40 0.22
CA ARG A 59 4.46 -19.79 -0.34
C ARG A 59 5.30 -20.54 0.69
N LEU A 60 5.45 -19.98 1.89
CA LEU A 60 6.28 -20.57 2.96
C LEU A 60 5.78 -21.96 3.37
N ALA A 61 4.46 -22.17 3.45
CA ALA A 61 3.87 -23.47 3.75
C ALA A 61 4.21 -24.56 2.72
N LYS A 62 4.56 -24.18 1.48
CA LYS A 62 4.96 -25.11 0.41
C LYS A 62 6.47 -25.29 0.31
N GLN A 63 7.27 -24.52 1.06
CA GLN A 63 8.71 -24.66 1.02
C GLN A 63 9.15 -25.89 1.83
N PRO A 64 10.18 -26.61 1.37
CA PRO A 64 10.74 -27.72 2.12
C PRO A 64 11.34 -27.21 3.44
N VAL A 65 11.18 -28.00 4.50
CA VAL A 65 11.79 -27.69 5.80
C VAL A 65 13.30 -27.74 5.66
N VAL A 66 13.96 -26.63 5.96
CA VAL A 66 15.43 -26.55 6.04
C VAL A 66 15.80 -26.62 7.52
N ASN A 67 16.57 -27.65 7.90
CA ASN A 67 17.18 -27.69 9.21
C ASN A 67 18.49 -26.89 9.18
N THR A 68 18.45 -25.69 9.71
CA THR A 68 19.56 -24.73 9.66
C THR A 68 20.58 -24.92 10.78
N GLY A 69 20.43 -25.96 11.61
CA GLY A 69 21.29 -26.19 12.76
C GLY A 69 21.09 -25.15 13.86
N ARG A 70 22.12 -24.95 14.70
CA ARG A 70 22.07 -23.97 15.79
C ARG A 70 22.58 -22.64 15.26
N TRP A 71 21.76 -21.60 15.36
CA TRP A 71 22.18 -20.22 15.08
C TRP A 71 22.47 -19.49 16.39
N LEU A 72 23.63 -18.84 16.46
CA LEU A 72 23.91 -17.83 17.47
C LEU A 72 23.50 -16.47 16.91
N ARG A 73 22.99 -15.59 17.79
CA ARG A 73 22.53 -14.26 17.39
C ARG A 73 23.62 -13.46 16.66
N ASP A 74 24.85 -13.61 17.14
CA ASP A 74 26.03 -12.91 16.63
C ASP A 74 26.46 -13.40 15.23
N GLU A 75 25.92 -14.53 14.76
CA GLU A 75 26.17 -15.07 13.41
C GLU A 75 25.14 -14.57 12.37
N LEU A 76 24.08 -13.87 12.80
CA LEU A 76 22.94 -13.48 11.96
C LEU A 76 22.93 -12.00 11.57
N TYR A 77 23.84 -11.20 12.11
CA TYR A 77 23.97 -9.77 11.83
C TYR A 77 25.42 -9.45 11.50
N GLU A 78 25.67 -8.75 10.40
CA GLU A 78 26.95 -8.07 10.16
C GLU A 78 26.93 -6.76 10.96
N ASP A 79 28.00 -6.48 11.71
CA ASP A 79 28.18 -5.24 12.51
C ASP A 79 28.07 -3.96 11.66
#